data_AF-Q7UU87-F1
#
_entry.id   AF-Q7UU87-F1
#
_cell.length_a   1.000
_cell.length_b   1.000
_cell.length_c   1.000
_cell.angle_alpha   90.00
_cell.angle_beta   90.00
_cell.angle_gamma   90.00
#
_symmetry.space_group_name_H-M   'P 1'
#
loop_
_entity.id
_entity.type
_entity.pdbx_description
1 polymer ?
#
loop_
_entity_poly.entity_id
_entity_poly.type
_entity_poly.pdbx_seq_one_letter_code
_entity_poly.pdbx_strand_id
1 'polypeptide(L)'
;MHRFHVAHQRLVPIAVTLLAFCLLALAASNAHAQDSADTLELEVPLWIAELDADEAQTRRAAELKLIEAGPDASDYLPAILDDLSIEARERLNRVRAEWAKRKAESHVETQLIRLQNAKTLGEALEAISTVSEVEFDLEAAGEGGDLTQTIRAPRSPLNFWHAVDHVLDQAKLDINFYGGDRTTLMLIPRDENRPSRVESAAYVGIYRLEPTVVTARRVLRSPELSSMNLNLTIEWQPNRTPIGLTLPISAVNGKLDSGETLVPQTSGDTIDIATNTEMAQSEFFLPMQLPNRPSESIERLAGTLTATIPGRREKFALDLNEPAASQTEDQMTVSIEAVRDAAPLREIRVGVELDSAGRSLESHRQWIFENEAYVILEDGTRMDHLGYEVFRQTNSGVGIGYLFDFGPAGSPPPGSKLIYESPTSVAQDAVDFILNDIPTP
;
A
#
# COMPACT_ATOMS: atom_id res chain seq x y z
N MET A 1 7.86 -8.09 -76.28
CA MET A 1 7.80 -9.40 -75.58
C MET A 1 8.73 -9.34 -74.37
N HIS A 2 8.16 -9.31 -73.15
CA HIS A 2 8.52 -10.17 -72.00
C HIS A 2 7.99 -9.56 -70.70
N ARG A 3 7.15 -10.35 -70.00
CA ARG A 3 6.75 -10.20 -68.60
C ARG A 3 7.71 -11.01 -67.74
N PHE A 4 7.99 -10.57 -66.52
CA PHE A 4 8.59 -11.40 -65.47
C PHE A 4 7.73 -11.43 -64.20
N HIS A 5 7.65 -12.63 -63.61
CA HIS A 5 6.89 -13.03 -62.44
C HIS A 5 7.73 -12.96 -61.15
N VAL A 6 7.02 -12.77 -60.04
CA VAL A 6 7.49 -12.77 -58.64
C VAL A 6 7.67 -14.20 -58.13
N ALA A 7 8.65 -14.42 -57.24
CA ALA A 7 8.75 -15.63 -56.42
C ALA A 7 8.90 -15.27 -54.93
N HIS A 8 7.91 -15.64 -54.12
CA HIS A 8 8.01 -15.80 -52.67
C HIS A 8 8.34 -17.26 -52.36
N GLN A 9 9.34 -17.53 -51.51
CA GLN A 9 9.37 -18.69 -50.62
C GLN A 9 10.65 -18.71 -49.75
N ARG A 10 10.46 -18.91 -48.43
CA ARG A 10 11.40 -19.39 -47.37
C ARG A 10 11.40 -18.52 -46.09
N LEU A 11 10.31 -18.52 -45.33
CA LEU A 11 10.27 -17.99 -43.94
C LEU A 11 9.47 -18.87 -42.95
N VAL A 12 9.00 -20.05 -43.37
CA VAL A 12 8.11 -20.89 -42.56
C VAL A 12 8.83 -21.77 -41.51
N PRO A 13 10.07 -22.28 -41.68
CA PRO A 13 10.61 -23.25 -40.70
C PRO A 13 11.12 -22.61 -39.40
N ILE A 14 11.43 -21.31 -39.37
CA ILE A 14 12.02 -20.65 -38.17
C ILE A 14 10.94 -20.30 -37.13
N ALA A 15 9.74 -19.94 -37.58
CA ALA A 15 8.63 -19.56 -36.69
C ALA A 15 8.05 -20.76 -35.90
N VAL A 16 8.09 -21.97 -36.46
CA VAL A 16 7.58 -23.18 -35.79
C VAL A 16 8.51 -23.65 -34.68
N THR A 17 9.83 -23.49 -34.83
CA THR A 17 10.82 -23.80 -33.78
C THR A 17 10.81 -22.81 -32.62
N LEU A 18 10.53 -21.53 -32.85
CA LEU A 18 10.43 -20.51 -31.80
C LEU A 18 9.13 -20.64 -30.98
N LEU A 19 8.03 -21.00 -31.63
CA LEU A 19 6.76 -21.27 -30.93
C LEU A 19 6.84 -22.52 -30.04
N ALA A 20 7.55 -23.57 -30.50
CA ALA A 20 7.78 -24.78 -29.71
C ALA A 20 8.66 -24.52 -28.47
N PHE A 21 9.66 -23.62 -28.58
CA PHE A 21 10.51 -23.25 -27.44
C PHE A 21 9.78 -22.40 -26.40
N CYS A 22 8.89 -21.49 -26.82
CA CYS A 22 8.05 -20.73 -25.88
C CYS A 22 7.00 -21.61 -25.17
N LEU A 23 6.41 -22.58 -25.87
CA LEU A 23 5.47 -23.53 -25.26
C LEU A 23 6.14 -24.47 -24.24
N LEU A 24 7.41 -24.85 -24.46
CA LEU A 24 8.19 -25.64 -23.49
C LEU A 24 8.61 -24.82 -22.27
N ALA A 25 8.90 -23.52 -22.42
CA ALA A 25 9.24 -22.63 -21.29
C ALA A 25 8.02 -22.32 -20.41
N LEU A 26 6.84 -22.10 -20.99
CA LEU A 26 5.58 -21.92 -20.25
C LEU A 26 5.12 -23.22 -19.55
N ALA A 27 5.32 -24.38 -20.18
CA ALA A 27 5.03 -25.67 -19.56
C ALA A 27 6.00 -26.00 -18.42
N ALA A 28 7.29 -25.62 -18.53
CA ALA A 28 8.27 -25.83 -17.47
C ALA A 28 8.03 -24.94 -16.24
N SER A 29 7.61 -23.68 -16.42
CA SER A 29 7.26 -22.81 -15.29
C SER A 29 5.99 -23.26 -14.57
N ASN A 30 4.96 -23.70 -15.30
CA ASN A 30 3.77 -24.26 -14.67
C ASN A 30 4.04 -25.60 -13.99
N ALA A 31 4.88 -26.46 -14.59
CA ALA A 31 5.28 -27.72 -13.96
C ALA A 31 6.09 -27.49 -12.67
N HIS A 32 6.96 -26.48 -12.61
CA HIS A 32 7.75 -26.18 -11.40
C HIS A 32 6.92 -25.57 -10.27
N ALA A 33 5.98 -24.66 -10.59
CA ALA A 33 5.07 -24.09 -9.61
C ALA A 33 4.08 -25.14 -9.05
N GLN A 34 3.68 -26.09 -9.89
CA GLN A 34 2.78 -27.18 -9.51
C GLN A 34 3.51 -28.28 -8.70
N ASP A 35 4.75 -28.65 -9.08
CA ASP A 35 5.60 -29.54 -8.27
C ASP A 35 5.89 -28.96 -6.88
N SER A 36 6.12 -27.64 -6.78
CA SER A 36 6.38 -27.01 -5.48
C SER A 36 5.14 -26.95 -4.57
N ALA A 37 3.97 -26.65 -5.14
CA ALA A 37 2.72 -26.62 -4.38
C ALA A 37 2.31 -28.02 -3.89
N ASP A 38 2.39 -29.03 -4.77
CA ASP A 38 2.09 -30.43 -4.43
C ASP A 38 3.07 -30.97 -3.37
N THR A 39 4.32 -30.49 -3.35
CA THR A 39 5.31 -30.85 -2.32
C THR A 39 4.99 -30.20 -0.97
N LEU A 40 4.62 -28.92 -0.95
CA LEU A 40 4.29 -28.20 0.29
C LEU A 40 3.03 -28.75 0.98
N GLU A 41 2.01 -29.13 0.21
CA GLU A 41 0.77 -29.73 0.74
C GLU A 41 1.05 -31.02 1.53
N LEU A 42 2.04 -31.81 1.08
CA LEU A 42 2.43 -33.06 1.73
C LEU A 42 3.41 -32.86 2.90
N GLU A 43 4.34 -31.93 2.78
CA GLU A 43 5.44 -31.77 3.74
C GLU A 43 5.09 -30.87 4.94
N VAL A 44 4.29 -29.82 4.74
CA VAL A 44 3.94 -28.86 5.79
C VAL A 44 3.20 -29.53 6.97
N PRO A 45 2.17 -30.38 6.76
CA PRO A 45 1.52 -31.08 7.87
C PRO A 45 2.47 -31.97 8.68
N LEU A 46 3.47 -32.58 8.03
CA LEU A 46 4.48 -33.41 8.68
C LEU A 46 5.39 -32.57 9.58
N TRP A 47 5.87 -31.42 9.09
CA TRP A 47 6.70 -30.53 9.88
C TRP A 47 5.94 -29.96 11.08
N ILE A 48 4.64 -29.71 10.94
CA ILE A 48 3.78 -29.26 12.06
C ILE A 48 3.67 -30.33 13.14
N ALA A 49 3.49 -31.60 12.76
CA ALA A 49 3.52 -32.71 13.72
C ALA A 49 4.91 -32.84 14.40
N GLU A 50 5.99 -32.64 13.63
CA GLU A 50 7.37 -32.68 14.14
C GLU A 50 7.72 -31.52 15.10
N LEU A 51 6.96 -30.42 15.09
CA LEU A 51 7.11 -29.34 16.08
C LEU A 51 6.80 -29.80 17.50
N ASP A 52 6.08 -30.90 17.67
CA ASP A 52 5.74 -31.50 18.98
C ASP A 52 6.50 -32.82 19.25
N ALA A 53 7.52 -33.12 18.45
CA ALA A 53 8.32 -34.34 18.63
C ALA A 53 9.06 -34.34 19.99
N ASP A 54 9.25 -35.52 20.59
CA ASP A 54 9.96 -35.69 21.87
C ASP A 54 11.40 -35.16 21.83
N GLU A 55 12.05 -35.26 20.67
CA GLU A 55 13.45 -34.86 20.46
C GLU A 55 13.59 -33.38 20.08
N ALA A 56 14.38 -32.63 20.88
CA ALA A 56 14.60 -31.21 20.65
C ALA A 56 15.26 -30.88 19.30
N GLN A 57 16.04 -31.81 18.73
CA GLN A 57 16.66 -31.64 17.42
C GLN A 57 15.62 -31.68 16.30
N THR A 58 14.66 -32.60 16.39
CA THR A 58 13.55 -32.76 15.43
C THR A 58 12.66 -31.52 15.41
N ARG A 59 12.30 -31.01 16.59
CA ARG A 59 11.51 -29.76 16.70
C ARG A 59 12.19 -28.56 16.06
N ARG A 60 13.51 -28.40 16.28
CA ARG A 60 14.31 -27.31 15.66
C ARG A 60 14.42 -27.46 14.15
N ALA A 61 14.61 -28.69 13.66
CA ALA A 61 14.69 -28.97 12.24
C ALA A 61 13.35 -28.65 11.55
N ALA A 62 12.22 -29.03 12.15
CA ALA A 62 10.89 -28.70 11.65
C ALA A 62 10.63 -27.18 11.61
N GLU A 63 11.00 -26.45 12.67
CA GLU A 63 10.90 -24.98 12.70
C GLU A 63 11.72 -24.33 11.58
N LEU A 64 12.95 -24.81 11.34
CA LEU A 64 13.78 -24.32 10.24
C LEU A 64 13.21 -24.63 8.86
N LYS A 65 12.73 -25.86 8.63
CA LYS A 65 12.11 -26.25 7.36
C LYS A 65 10.88 -25.40 7.05
N LEU A 66 10.04 -25.16 8.05
CA LEU A 66 8.91 -24.25 7.91
C LEU A 66 9.39 -22.83 7.56
N ILE A 67 10.37 -22.28 8.29
CA ILE A 67 10.93 -20.96 7.96
C ILE A 67 11.46 -20.90 6.53
N GLU A 68 12.17 -21.94 6.08
CA GLU A 68 12.74 -22.04 4.72
C GLU A 68 11.67 -22.16 3.63
N ALA A 69 10.57 -22.87 3.89
CA ALA A 69 9.45 -23.01 2.96
C ALA A 69 8.76 -21.68 2.60
N GLY A 70 8.91 -20.66 3.46
CA GLY A 70 8.45 -19.31 3.19
C GLY A 70 6.93 -19.11 3.32
N PRO A 71 6.43 -17.88 3.03
CA PRO A 71 5.05 -17.49 3.30
C PRO A 71 3.99 -18.34 2.57
N ASP A 72 4.30 -18.92 1.42
CA ASP A 72 3.36 -19.74 0.63
C ASP A 72 3.00 -21.05 1.35
N ALA A 73 3.82 -21.50 2.30
CA ALA A 73 3.48 -22.63 3.17
C ALA A 73 2.35 -22.32 4.18
N SER A 74 1.96 -21.05 4.32
CA SER A 74 0.91 -20.64 5.27
C SER A 74 -0.47 -21.20 4.93
N ASP A 75 -0.76 -21.44 3.65
CA ASP A 75 -2.03 -22.00 3.16
C ASP A 75 -2.30 -23.43 3.66
N TYR A 76 -1.24 -24.12 4.09
CA TYR A 76 -1.29 -25.51 4.57
C TYR A 76 -1.21 -25.62 6.10
N LEU A 77 -1.22 -24.49 6.83
CA LEU A 77 -1.29 -24.52 8.29
C LEU A 77 -2.70 -24.91 8.76
N PRO A 78 -2.83 -25.67 9.87
CA PRO A 78 -4.12 -25.94 10.47
C PRO A 78 -4.72 -24.64 11.00
N ALA A 79 -6.00 -24.41 10.68
CA ALA A 79 -6.76 -23.26 11.15
C ALA A 79 -6.98 -23.28 12.67
N ILE A 80 -6.96 -24.45 13.29
CA ILE A 80 -7.18 -24.66 14.73
C ILE A 80 -5.92 -25.28 15.34
N LEU A 81 -5.36 -24.65 16.36
CA LEU A 81 -4.09 -25.04 17.00
C LEU A 81 -4.27 -25.81 18.31
N ASP A 82 -5.49 -26.28 18.60
CA ASP A 82 -5.85 -26.87 19.89
C ASP A 82 -5.17 -28.21 20.15
N ASP A 83 -4.86 -28.95 19.09
CA ASP A 83 -4.19 -30.26 19.16
C ASP A 83 -2.66 -30.15 19.34
N LEU A 84 -2.10 -28.94 19.31
CA LEU A 84 -0.66 -28.70 19.51
C LEU A 84 -0.33 -28.40 20.97
N SER A 85 0.80 -28.92 21.46
CA SER A 85 1.34 -28.50 22.74
C SER A 85 1.66 -27.00 22.78
N ILE A 86 1.79 -26.46 24.01
CA ILE A 86 2.15 -25.05 24.22
C ILE A 86 3.50 -24.73 23.54
N GLU A 87 4.48 -25.64 23.62
CA GLU A 87 5.78 -25.44 22.99
C GLU A 87 5.64 -25.37 21.46
N ALA A 88 4.94 -26.33 20.85
CA ALA A 88 4.73 -26.36 19.40
C ALA A 88 4.02 -25.09 18.90
N ARG A 89 3.03 -24.59 19.65
CA ARG A 89 2.33 -23.33 19.35
C ARG A 89 3.27 -22.12 19.39
N GLU A 90 4.15 -22.04 20.39
CA GLU A 90 5.16 -20.97 20.44
C GLU A 90 6.15 -21.04 19.27
N ARG A 91 6.57 -22.24 18.85
CA ARG A 91 7.44 -22.40 17.66
C ARG A 91 6.74 -21.95 16.39
N LEU A 92 5.51 -22.38 16.19
CA LEU A 92 4.72 -21.99 15.02
C LEU A 92 4.47 -20.48 14.98
N ASN A 93 4.26 -19.84 16.13
CA ASN A 93 4.17 -18.39 16.21
C ASN A 93 5.47 -17.69 15.79
N ARG A 94 6.65 -18.25 16.12
CA ARG A 94 7.94 -17.71 15.64
C ARG A 94 8.12 -17.90 14.13
N VAL A 95 7.73 -19.06 13.59
CA VAL A 95 7.70 -19.29 12.13
C VAL A 95 6.83 -18.25 11.45
N ARG A 96 5.60 -18.04 11.93
CA ARG A 96 4.67 -17.04 11.42
C ARG A 96 5.25 -15.62 11.50
N ALA A 97 5.95 -15.28 12.58
CA ALA A 97 6.62 -13.99 12.72
C ALA A 97 7.77 -13.82 11.71
N GLU A 98 8.55 -14.86 11.46
CA GLU A 98 9.63 -14.84 10.46
C GLU A 98 9.09 -14.77 9.02
N TRP A 99 7.99 -15.50 8.73
CA TRP A 99 7.29 -15.36 7.45
C TRP A 99 6.65 -13.99 7.30
N ALA A 100 6.05 -13.43 8.35
CA ALA A 100 5.53 -12.07 8.33
C ALA A 100 6.65 -11.06 8.07
N LYS A 101 7.84 -11.26 8.65
CA LYS A 101 9.03 -10.46 8.36
C LYS A 101 9.50 -10.62 6.91
N ARG A 102 9.52 -11.84 6.36
CA ARG A 102 9.89 -12.09 4.96
C ARG A 102 8.83 -11.59 3.96
N LYS A 103 7.56 -11.61 4.35
CA LYS A 103 6.43 -11.03 3.61
C LYS A 103 6.39 -9.50 3.75
N ALA A 104 6.95 -8.95 4.82
CA ALA A 104 7.26 -7.53 4.95
C ALA A 104 8.48 -7.14 4.09
N GLU A 105 9.45 -8.05 3.93
CA GLU A 105 10.56 -7.90 2.97
C GLU A 105 10.11 -8.14 1.51
N SER A 106 8.96 -8.80 1.28
CA SER A 106 8.25 -8.70 0.00
C SER A 106 7.58 -7.33 -0.05
N HIS A 107 8.33 -6.36 -0.57
CA HIS A 107 7.84 -5.05 -0.96
C HIS A 107 6.40 -5.13 -1.49
N VAL A 108 5.54 -4.16 -1.15
CA VAL A 108 4.29 -3.94 -1.90
C VAL A 108 4.61 -4.08 -3.38
N GLU A 109 4.03 -5.10 -4.03
CA GLU A 109 4.46 -5.57 -5.35
C GLU A 109 4.53 -4.37 -6.29
N THR A 110 5.76 -3.93 -6.59
CA THR A 110 5.95 -2.67 -7.30
C THR A 110 5.53 -2.88 -8.74
N GLN A 111 4.37 -2.33 -9.09
CA GLN A 111 3.84 -2.43 -10.44
C GLN A 111 4.77 -1.69 -11.41
N LEU A 112 5.30 -2.42 -12.39
CA LEU A 112 6.18 -1.88 -13.42
C LEU A 112 5.38 -1.56 -14.68
N ILE A 113 5.35 -0.28 -15.04
CA ILE A 113 4.65 0.25 -16.20
C ILE A 113 5.58 0.30 -17.40
N ARG A 114 5.10 -0.25 -18.52
CA ARG A 114 5.83 -0.31 -19.80
C ARG A 114 5.23 0.69 -20.78
N LEU A 115 5.96 1.78 -21.03
CA LEU A 115 5.52 2.84 -21.94
C LEU A 115 6.09 2.70 -23.36
N GLN A 116 6.86 1.64 -23.69
CA GLN A 116 7.64 1.58 -24.95
C GLN A 116 6.80 1.73 -26.23
N ASN A 117 5.52 1.38 -26.18
CA ASN A 117 4.60 1.44 -27.31
C ASN A 117 3.79 2.74 -27.36
N ALA A 118 3.80 3.54 -26.27
CA ALA A 118 3.07 4.79 -26.18
C ALA A 118 3.84 5.90 -26.94
N LYS A 119 3.17 6.52 -27.89
CA LYS A 119 3.67 7.63 -28.71
C LYS A 119 2.97 8.94 -28.38
N THR A 120 1.76 8.88 -27.82
CA THR A 120 0.98 10.06 -27.43
C THR A 120 0.69 10.09 -25.94
N LEU A 121 0.32 11.27 -25.43
CA LEU A 121 -0.11 11.45 -24.04
C LEU A 121 -1.24 10.48 -23.68
N GLY A 122 -2.26 10.37 -24.52
CA GLY A 122 -3.38 9.45 -24.29
C GLY A 122 -2.95 7.98 -24.21
N GLU A 123 -2.09 7.51 -25.12
CA GLU A 123 -1.58 6.14 -25.09
C GLU A 123 -0.73 5.86 -23.83
N ALA A 124 -0.02 6.86 -23.31
CA ALA A 124 0.74 6.70 -22.07
C ALA A 124 -0.13 6.69 -20.83
N LEU A 125 -1.10 7.61 -20.73
CA LEU A 125 -2.05 7.63 -19.61
C LEU A 125 -2.85 6.32 -19.58
N GLU A 126 -3.32 5.83 -20.73
CA GLU A 126 -4.00 4.54 -20.85
C GLU A 126 -3.10 3.36 -20.41
N ALA A 127 -1.82 3.37 -20.81
CA ALA A 127 -0.87 2.35 -20.38
C ALA A 127 -0.60 2.38 -18.87
N ILE A 128 -0.63 3.57 -18.25
CA ILE A 128 -0.53 3.71 -16.79
C ILE A 128 -1.83 3.22 -16.12
N SER A 129 -3.00 3.67 -16.58
CA SER A 129 -4.31 3.27 -16.03
C SER A 129 -4.52 1.77 -16.08
N THR A 130 -4.17 1.12 -17.20
CA THR A 130 -4.37 -0.33 -17.40
C THR A 130 -3.65 -1.17 -16.35
N VAL A 131 -2.47 -0.74 -15.89
CA VAL A 131 -1.66 -1.49 -14.92
C VAL A 131 -2.00 -1.08 -13.49
N SER A 132 -2.21 0.21 -13.26
CA SER A 132 -2.35 0.79 -11.93
C SER A 132 -3.79 0.86 -11.42
N GLU A 133 -4.78 0.74 -12.31
CA GLU A 133 -6.19 0.99 -12.04
C GLU A 133 -6.46 2.41 -11.51
N VAL A 134 -5.59 3.36 -11.85
CA VAL A 134 -5.73 4.79 -11.53
C VAL A 134 -6.02 5.53 -12.82
N GLU A 135 -7.13 6.28 -12.83
CA GLU A 135 -7.56 7.11 -13.94
C GLU A 135 -7.06 8.55 -13.84
N PHE A 136 -7.12 9.27 -14.95
CA PHE A 136 -6.66 10.66 -15.05
C PHE A 136 -7.79 11.55 -15.56
N ASP A 137 -8.18 12.54 -14.75
CA ASP A 137 -9.11 13.58 -15.16
C ASP A 137 -8.33 14.74 -15.81
N LEU A 138 -8.74 15.11 -17.02
CA LEU A 138 -8.14 16.19 -17.81
C LEU A 138 -9.04 17.42 -17.97
N GLU A 139 -10.20 17.47 -17.31
CA GLU A 139 -11.15 18.60 -17.45
C GLU A 139 -10.48 19.94 -17.14
N ALA A 140 -9.61 19.96 -16.13
CA ALA A 140 -8.87 21.15 -15.72
C ALA A 140 -7.49 21.31 -16.39
N ALA A 141 -7.07 20.40 -17.28
CA ALA A 141 -5.71 20.34 -17.83
C ALA A 141 -5.40 21.42 -18.90
N GLY A 142 -6.42 22.12 -19.41
CA GLY A 142 -6.25 23.15 -20.43
C GLY A 142 -5.60 22.63 -21.72
N GLU A 143 -4.78 23.45 -22.38
CA GLU A 143 -4.08 23.06 -23.62
C GLU A 143 -3.05 21.93 -23.42
N GLY A 144 -2.53 21.75 -22.20
CA GLY A 144 -1.61 20.65 -21.88
C GLY A 144 -2.27 19.27 -21.86
N GLY A 145 -3.61 19.23 -21.82
CA GLY A 145 -4.40 17.99 -21.85
C GLY A 145 -4.63 17.40 -23.24
N ASP A 146 -3.95 17.89 -24.29
CA ASP A 146 -4.08 17.33 -25.65
C ASP A 146 -3.54 15.89 -25.70
N LEU A 147 -4.46 14.92 -25.70
CA LEU A 147 -4.15 13.49 -25.75
C LEU A 147 -3.34 13.06 -26.99
N THR A 148 -3.32 13.87 -28.04
CA THR A 148 -2.55 13.61 -29.26
C THR A 148 -1.11 14.13 -29.18
N GLN A 149 -0.77 14.90 -28.14
CA GLN A 149 0.58 15.38 -27.91
C GLN A 149 1.57 14.22 -27.91
N THR A 150 2.65 14.36 -28.70
CA THR A 150 3.69 13.34 -28.77
C THR A 150 4.48 13.28 -27.47
N ILE A 151 4.68 12.07 -26.97
CA ILE A 151 5.58 11.79 -25.86
C ILE A 151 6.74 10.92 -26.33
N ARG A 152 7.85 11.03 -25.61
CA ARG A 152 8.98 10.12 -25.74
C ARG A 152 8.83 9.05 -24.67
N ALA A 153 8.70 7.80 -25.06
CA ALA A 153 8.68 6.70 -24.11
C ALA A 153 10.08 6.42 -23.52
N PRO A 154 10.19 6.14 -22.20
CA PRO A 154 11.39 5.58 -21.61
C PRO A 154 11.64 4.15 -22.13
N ARG A 155 12.91 3.74 -22.18
CA ARG A 155 13.29 2.39 -22.62
C ARG A 155 12.99 1.32 -21.56
N SER A 156 13.24 1.65 -20.31
CA SER A 156 13.04 0.76 -19.18
C SER A 156 11.63 0.91 -18.61
N PRO A 157 11.04 -0.16 -18.03
CA PRO A 157 9.85 -0.02 -17.21
C PRO A 157 10.10 0.90 -16.02
N LEU A 158 9.07 1.65 -15.63
CA LEU A 158 9.10 2.57 -14.49
C LEU A 158 8.06 2.15 -13.45
N ASN A 159 8.24 2.52 -12.19
CA ASN A 159 7.16 2.40 -11.20
C ASN A 159 6.05 3.44 -11.48
N PHE A 160 4.92 3.34 -10.77
CA PHE A 160 3.75 4.19 -10.96
C PHE A 160 4.09 5.68 -11.03
N TRP A 161 4.65 6.23 -9.95
CA TRP A 161 4.91 7.66 -9.86
C TRP A 161 5.97 8.16 -10.84
N HIS A 162 7.01 7.37 -11.08
CA HIS A 162 8.03 7.75 -12.05
C HIS A 162 7.46 7.73 -13.48
N ALA A 163 6.57 6.80 -13.81
CA ALA A 163 5.87 6.80 -15.09
C ALA A 163 4.96 8.03 -15.25
N VAL A 164 4.18 8.36 -14.21
CA VAL A 164 3.32 9.55 -14.18
C VAL A 164 4.15 10.81 -14.39
N ASP A 165 5.16 11.06 -13.56
CA ASP A 165 5.99 12.26 -13.65
C ASP A 165 6.70 12.38 -15.00
N HIS A 166 7.19 11.26 -15.54
CA HIS A 166 7.86 11.24 -16.84
C HIS A 166 6.91 11.66 -17.99
N VAL A 167 5.63 11.32 -17.89
CA VAL A 167 4.61 11.73 -18.87
C VAL A 167 4.19 13.17 -18.63
N LEU A 168 3.88 13.55 -17.39
CA LEU A 168 3.43 14.90 -17.04
C LEU A 168 4.49 15.97 -17.31
N ASP A 169 5.77 15.68 -17.08
CA ASP A 169 6.86 16.62 -17.39
C ASP A 169 6.95 16.97 -18.87
N GLN A 170 6.66 16.00 -19.76
CA GLN A 170 6.64 16.22 -21.20
C GLN A 170 5.39 16.97 -21.66
N ALA A 171 4.25 16.68 -21.03
CA ALA A 171 2.97 17.34 -21.28
C ALA A 171 2.86 18.73 -20.62
N LYS A 172 3.84 19.12 -19.77
CA LYS A 172 3.78 20.31 -18.92
C LYS A 172 2.51 20.33 -18.06
N LEU A 173 2.18 19.17 -17.51
CA LEU A 173 1.05 18.97 -16.61
C LEU A 173 1.53 18.77 -15.17
N ASP A 174 0.59 18.95 -14.27
CA ASP A 174 0.71 18.80 -12.83
C ASP A 174 -0.55 18.14 -12.27
N ILE A 175 -0.57 17.85 -10.97
CA ILE A 175 -1.65 17.14 -10.29
C ILE A 175 -2.25 18.07 -9.26
N ASN A 176 -3.59 18.18 -9.28
CA ASN A 176 -4.33 18.78 -8.18
C ASN A 176 -4.94 17.66 -7.32
N PHE A 177 -4.29 17.38 -6.19
CA PHE A 177 -4.72 16.36 -5.25
C PHE A 177 -6.08 16.64 -4.57
N TYR A 178 -6.60 17.88 -4.66
CA TYR A 178 -7.93 18.23 -4.14
C TYR A 178 -9.08 17.94 -5.13
N GLY A 179 -8.78 17.68 -6.40
CA GLY A 179 -9.80 17.36 -7.41
C GLY A 179 -9.87 15.88 -7.81
N GLY A 180 -9.06 15.04 -7.17
CA GLY A 180 -9.07 13.59 -7.40
C GLY A 180 -9.83 12.82 -6.33
N ASP A 181 -9.69 11.50 -6.39
CA ASP A 181 -10.19 10.56 -5.39
C ASP A 181 -9.27 9.32 -5.29
N ARG A 182 -9.75 8.26 -4.65
CA ARG A 182 -9.02 6.98 -4.46
C ARG A 182 -8.64 6.26 -5.76
N THR A 183 -9.22 6.66 -6.87
CA THR A 183 -9.06 6.02 -8.18
C THR A 183 -8.70 7.02 -9.29
N THR A 184 -8.80 8.32 -9.04
CA THR A 184 -8.63 9.35 -10.09
C THR A 184 -7.65 10.42 -9.64
N LEU A 185 -6.71 10.79 -10.52
CA LEU A 185 -5.85 11.96 -10.36
C LEU A 185 -6.30 13.08 -11.30
N MET A 186 -6.62 14.26 -10.76
CA MET A 186 -6.95 15.43 -11.59
C MET A 186 -5.67 16.12 -12.07
N LEU A 187 -5.55 16.24 -13.39
CA LEU A 187 -4.44 16.91 -14.06
C LEU A 187 -4.76 18.38 -14.31
N ILE A 188 -3.77 19.24 -14.08
CA ILE A 188 -3.83 20.69 -14.29
C ILE A 188 -2.58 21.17 -15.06
N PRO A 189 -2.59 22.37 -15.68
CA PRO A 189 -1.39 22.95 -16.25
C PRO A 189 -0.29 23.11 -15.20
N ARG A 190 0.94 22.73 -15.54
CA ARG A 190 2.11 22.96 -14.70
C ARG A 190 2.51 24.44 -14.75
N ASP A 191 2.87 24.99 -13.59
CA ASP A 191 3.47 26.33 -13.51
C ASP A 191 4.79 26.37 -14.33
N GLU A 192 5.04 27.49 -15.02
CA GLU A 192 6.22 27.66 -15.87
C GLU A 192 7.55 27.57 -15.10
N ASN A 193 7.56 27.96 -13.82
CA ASN A 193 8.74 27.95 -12.97
C ASN A 193 8.84 26.68 -12.11
N ARG A 194 7.87 25.77 -12.18
CA ARG A 194 7.97 24.52 -11.45
C ARG A 194 9.08 23.65 -12.04
N PRO A 195 10.03 23.16 -11.22
CA PRO A 195 11.07 22.24 -11.67
C PRO A 195 10.50 20.97 -12.30
N SER A 196 11.37 20.22 -13.00
CA SER A 196 11.02 18.87 -13.47
C SER A 196 10.63 17.99 -12.29
N ARG A 197 9.49 17.33 -12.41
CA ARG A 197 8.98 16.38 -11.41
C ARG A 197 9.88 15.16 -11.29
N VAL A 198 10.47 14.72 -12.40
CA VAL A 198 11.42 13.58 -12.46
C VAL A 198 12.73 13.87 -11.75
N GLU A 199 13.22 15.11 -11.82
CA GLU A 199 14.50 15.49 -11.24
C GLU A 199 14.40 15.93 -9.77
N SER A 200 13.20 16.27 -9.28
CA SER A 200 12.99 16.77 -7.92
C SER A 200 12.56 15.71 -6.89
N ALA A 201 12.30 14.47 -7.32
CA ALA A 201 11.68 13.47 -6.46
C ALA A 201 12.47 12.15 -6.36
N ALA A 202 12.24 11.43 -5.26
CA ALA A 202 12.61 10.04 -5.09
C ALA A 202 11.38 9.15 -5.28
N TYR A 203 11.56 8.02 -5.95
CA TYR A 203 10.50 7.05 -6.21
C TYR A 203 10.83 5.72 -5.55
N VAL A 204 9.94 5.25 -4.68
CA VAL A 204 10.16 3.97 -3.99
C VAL A 204 8.84 3.23 -3.78
N GLY A 205 8.73 2.02 -4.32
CA GLY A 205 7.49 1.26 -4.29
C GLY A 205 6.32 2.04 -4.90
N ILE A 206 5.28 2.25 -4.11
CA ILE A 206 4.09 3.06 -4.45
C ILE A 206 4.24 4.54 -4.09
N TYR A 207 5.39 4.96 -3.57
CA TYR A 207 5.63 6.29 -3.02
C TYR A 207 6.45 7.19 -3.93
N ARG A 208 6.11 8.48 -3.88
CA ARG A 208 6.90 9.59 -4.41
C ARG A 208 7.20 10.55 -3.27
N LEU A 209 8.47 10.90 -3.09
CA LEU A 209 8.91 11.87 -2.09
C LEU A 209 9.54 13.06 -2.81
N GLU A 210 9.12 14.28 -2.49
CA GLU A 210 9.66 15.51 -3.08
C GLU A 210 9.99 16.53 -1.97
N PRO A 211 11.22 17.07 -1.90
CA PRO A 211 11.53 18.22 -1.06
C PRO A 211 10.88 19.46 -1.66
N THR A 212 10.08 20.18 -0.86
CA THR A 212 9.35 21.35 -1.34
C THR A 212 9.96 22.66 -0.85
N VAL A 213 10.53 22.67 0.36
CA VAL A 213 11.15 23.87 0.95
C VAL A 213 12.33 23.48 1.83
N VAL A 214 13.44 24.22 1.72
CA VAL A 214 14.53 24.18 2.69
C VAL A 214 14.60 25.54 3.38
N THR A 215 14.60 25.55 4.71
CA THR A 215 14.76 26.78 5.49
C THR A 215 15.91 26.64 6.47
N ALA A 216 16.73 27.70 6.60
CA ALA A 216 17.80 27.77 7.58
C ALA A 216 17.55 28.94 8.54
N ARG A 217 17.53 28.66 9.84
CA ARG A 217 17.31 29.67 10.89
C ARG A 217 18.51 29.72 11.83
N ARG A 218 19.10 30.92 11.96
CA ARG A 218 20.17 31.21 12.92
C ARG A 218 19.63 32.04 14.07
N VAL A 219 19.75 31.53 15.29
CA VAL A 219 19.30 32.23 16.51
C VAL A 219 20.50 32.88 17.20
N LEU A 220 20.74 34.15 16.93
CA LEU A 220 21.98 34.85 17.33
C LEU A 220 22.19 34.98 18.84
N ARG A 221 21.11 34.94 19.63
CA ARG A 221 21.17 35.01 21.11
C ARG A 221 21.21 33.64 21.79
N SER A 222 20.89 32.59 21.04
CA SER A 222 20.83 31.19 21.49
C SER A 222 21.24 30.29 20.32
N PRO A 223 22.53 30.28 19.93
CA PRO A 223 22.99 29.55 18.75
C PRO A 223 22.61 28.07 18.74
N GLU A 224 22.45 27.46 19.92
CA GLU A 224 21.95 26.10 20.14
C GLU A 224 20.53 25.85 19.61
N LEU A 225 19.73 26.90 19.40
CA LEU A 225 18.39 26.83 18.82
C LEU A 225 18.40 27.07 17.30
N SER A 226 19.57 27.16 16.67
CA SER A 226 19.67 27.26 15.22
C SER A 226 19.36 25.92 14.57
N SER A 227 18.62 25.94 13.46
CA SER A 227 18.15 24.72 12.79
C SER A 227 18.08 24.90 11.29
N MET A 228 18.07 23.77 10.59
CA MET A 228 17.67 23.69 9.19
C MET A 228 16.44 22.79 9.11
N ASN A 229 15.37 23.21 8.44
CA ASN A 229 14.19 22.38 8.26
C ASN A 229 13.99 22.09 6.78
N LEU A 230 13.73 20.82 6.46
CA LEU A 230 13.26 20.40 5.15
C LEU A 230 11.77 20.11 5.23
N ASN A 231 10.97 20.74 4.38
CA ASN A 231 9.61 20.32 4.13
C ASN A 231 9.62 19.35 2.96
N LEU A 232 8.95 18.22 3.13
CA LEU A 232 8.80 17.20 2.11
C LEU A 232 7.31 16.92 1.90
N THR A 233 6.95 16.66 0.66
CA THR A 233 5.71 15.95 0.33
C THR A 233 6.02 14.47 0.15
N ILE A 234 5.09 13.63 0.60
CA ILE A 234 5.02 12.23 0.21
C ILE A 234 3.66 11.96 -0.42
N GLU A 235 3.67 11.27 -1.55
CA GLU A 235 2.49 10.87 -2.29
C GLU A 235 2.50 9.36 -2.47
N TRP A 236 1.33 8.74 -2.51
CA TRP A 236 1.18 7.31 -2.71
C TRP A 236 0.18 7.03 -3.83
N GLN A 237 0.28 5.88 -4.49
CA GLN A 237 -0.71 5.50 -5.49
C GLN A 237 -2.14 5.53 -4.86
N PRO A 238 -3.11 6.27 -5.44
CA PRO A 238 -4.40 6.56 -4.78
C PRO A 238 -5.15 5.32 -4.26
N ASN A 239 -5.17 4.24 -5.06
CA ASN A 239 -5.85 2.99 -4.73
C ASN A 239 -5.04 2.06 -3.80
N ARG A 240 -3.92 2.54 -3.26
CA ARG A 240 -3.03 1.84 -2.32
C ARG A 240 -2.73 2.69 -1.08
N THR A 241 -3.69 3.50 -0.66
CA THR A 241 -3.56 4.37 0.52
C THR A 241 -3.09 3.60 1.75
N PRO A 242 -1.95 3.96 2.36
CA PRO A 242 -1.49 3.35 3.60
C PRO A 242 -2.41 3.68 4.76
N ILE A 243 -2.50 2.77 5.73
CA ILE A 243 -3.14 2.99 7.03
C ILE A 243 -2.30 3.94 7.89
N GLY A 244 -0.98 3.90 7.72
CA GLY A 244 -0.06 4.68 8.52
C GLY A 244 1.30 4.77 7.86
N LEU A 245 1.96 5.91 8.02
CA LEU A 245 3.31 6.16 7.53
C LEU A 245 4.12 6.76 8.66
N THR A 246 5.30 6.22 8.90
CA THR A 246 6.22 6.70 9.94
C THR A 246 7.64 6.77 9.41
N LEU A 247 8.38 7.78 9.83
CA LEU A 247 9.80 7.95 9.53
C LEU A 247 10.60 7.91 10.84
N PRO A 248 11.30 6.81 11.15
CA PRO A 248 12.24 6.78 12.27
C PRO A 248 13.36 7.79 12.07
N ILE A 249 13.50 8.74 12.99
CA ILE A 249 14.49 9.82 12.88
C ILE A 249 15.91 9.24 12.87
N SER A 250 16.12 8.14 13.61
CA SER A 250 17.41 7.41 13.65
C SER A 250 17.80 6.77 12.31
N ALA A 251 16.86 6.55 11.39
CA ALA A 251 17.13 6.01 10.06
C ALA A 251 17.55 7.09 9.05
N VAL A 252 17.35 8.37 9.38
CA VAL A 252 17.63 9.49 8.48
C VAL A 252 19.09 9.90 8.55
N ASN A 253 19.74 10.00 7.40
CA ASN A 253 21.10 10.49 7.26
C ASN A 253 21.23 11.36 6.00
N GLY A 254 22.05 12.40 6.08
CA GLY A 254 22.34 13.25 4.93
C GLY A 254 23.82 13.58 4.79
N LYS A 255 24.18 14.02 3.59
CA LYS A 255 25.52 14.47 3.22
C LYS A 255 25.38 15.75 2.40
N LEU A 256 26.13 16.77 2.80
CA LEU A 256 26.24 18.02 2.06
C LEU A 256 27.35 17.92 1.01
N ASP A 257 27.28 18.77 -0.02
CA ASP A 257 28.34 18.94 -1.03
C ASP A 257 29.72 19.33 -0.41
N SER A 258 29.71 19.98 0.74
CA SER A 258 30.89 20.33 1.53
C SER A 258 31.58 19.11 2.17
N GLY A 259 30.94 17.94 2.11
CA GLY A 259 31.36 16.70 2.76
C GLY A 259 30.94 16.59 4.23
N GLU A 260 30.31 17.62 4.82
CA GLU A 260 29.75 17.58 6.17
C GLU A 260 28.52 16.66 6.22
N THR A 261 28.41 15.85 7.27
CA THR A 261 27.24 15.00 7.52
C THR A 261 26.09 15.86 8.04
N LEU A 262 24.94 15.75 7.38
CA LEU A 262 23.71 16.36 7.82
C LEU A 262 22.93 15.37 8.68
N VAL A 263 22.69 15.74 9.94
CA VAL A 263 22.01 14.87 10.93
C VAL A 263 20.71 15.50 11.41
N PRO A 264 19.68 14.69 11.72
CA PRO A 264 18.45 15.19 12.32
C PRO A 264 18.68 15.86 13.68
N GLN A 265 17.77 16.75 14.06
CA GLN A 265 17.70 17.24 15.44
C GLN A 265 17.23 16.12 16.37
N THR A 266 17.75 16.11 17.59
CA THR A 266 17.39 15.12 18.63
C THR A 266 16.04 15.48 19.26
N SER A 267 14.97 15.49 18.46
CA SER A 267 13.61 15.78 18.90
C SER A 267 12.69 14.64 18.44
N GLY A 268 12.36 13.72 19.35
CA GLY A 268 11.49 12.57 19.06
C GLY A 268 12.23 11.36 18.48
N ASP A 269 11.53 10.21 18.46
CA ASP A 269 12.06 8.95 17.92
C ASP A 269 11.58 8.73 16.47
N THR A 270 10.36 9.17 16.15
CA THR A 270 9.68 8.99 14.85
C THR A 270 8.94 10.26 14.44
N ILE A 271 8.74 10.43 13.14
CA ILE A 271 7.78 11.39 12.56
C ILE A 271 6.61 10.59 12.04
N ASP A 272 5.42 10.84 12.57
CA ASP A 272 4.17 10.26 12.07
C ASP A 272 3.64 11.11 10.92
N ILE A 273 3.39 10.48 9.78
CA ILE A 273 2.92 11.14 8.57
C ILE A 273 1.44 10.79 8.40
N ALA A 274 0.61 11.82 8.34
CA ALA A 274 -0.83 11.65 8.19
C ALA A 274 -1.16 11.02 6.83
N THR A 275 -1.98 9.98 6.85
CA THR A 275 -2.54 9.34 5.65
C THR A 275 -4.03 9.69 5.55
N ASN A 276 -4.50 9.95 4.34
CA ASN A 276 -5.90 10.28 4.06
C ASN A 276 -6.36 9.47 2.84
N THR A 277 -7.56 8.89 2.91
CA THR A 277 -8.18 8.18 1.80
C THR A 277 -8.72 9.10 0.70
N GLU A 278 -9.06 10.36 1.01
CA GLU A 278 -9.54 11.33 0.02
C GLU A 278 -8.41 11.99 -0.76
N MET A 279 -7.21 12.09 -0.16
CA MET A 279 -6.09 12.82 -0.73
C MET A 279 -4.80 11.99 -0.65
N ALA A 280 -4.28 11.59 -1.81
CA ALA A 280 -3.11 10.72 -1.92
C ALA A 280 -1.76 11.44 -1.74
N GLN A 281 -1.72 12.40 -0.82
CA GLN A 281 -0.58 13.26 -0.53
C GLN A 281 -0.57 13.65 0.95
N SER A 282 0.63 13.81 1.51
CA SER A 282 0.85 14.37 2.83
C SER A 282 2.12 15.22 2.86
N GLU A 283 2.14 16.22 3.72
CA GLU A 283 3.31 17.05 3.98
C GLU A 283 3.86 16.75 5.38
N PHE A 284 5.18 16.69 5.49
CA PHE A 284 5.85 16.59 6.77
C PHE A 284 7.15 17.39 6.77
N PHE A 285 7.61 17.75 7.97
CA PHE A 285 8.86 18.48 8.15
C PHE A 285 9.90 17.58 8.82
N LEU A 286 11.13 17.68 8.32
CA LEU A 286 12.29 16.99 8.84
C LEU A 286 13.24 18.02 9.46
N PRO A 287 13.28 18.13 10.79
CA PRO A 287 14.17 19.06 11.47
C PRO A 287 15.59 18.51 11.48
N MET A 288 16.52 19.27 10.92
CA MET A 288 17.94 18.95 10.84
C MET A 288 18.78 19.94 11.65
N GLN A 289 19.93 19.48 12.10
CA GLN A 289 20.92 20.37 12.69
C GLN A 289 21.42 21.35 11.61
N LEU A 290 21.59 22.62 12.00
CA LEU A 290 22.16 23.61 11.09
C LEU A 290 23.64 23.26 10.84
N PRO A 291 24.08 23.12 9.57
CA PRO A 291 25.47 22.84 9.25
C PRO A 291 26.43 23.92 9.74
N ASN A 292 27.65 23.54 10.11
CA ASN A 292 28.67 24.49 10.56
C ASN A 292 29.23 25.31 9.40
N ARG A 293 29.26 24.72 8.20
CA ARG A 293 29.76 25.37 6.99
C ARG A 293 28.61 25.64 6.03
N PRO A 294 28.66 26.74 5.26
CA PRO A 294 27.77 26.90 4.12
C PRO A 294 27.95 25.73 3.13
N SER A 295 26.84 25.26 2.61
CA SER A 295 26.73 24.32 1.49
C SER A 295 25.89 24.98 0.40
N GLU A 296 26.03 24.56 -0.85
CA GLU A 296 25.11 24.96 -1.92
C GLU A 296 23.96 23.93 -2.05
N SER A 297 24.22 22.69 -1.65
CA SER A 297 23.28 21.59 -1.76
C SER A 297 23.47 20.48 -0.71
N ILE A 298 22.37 19.77 -0.45
CA ILE A 298 22.37 18.44 0.17
C ILE A 298 22.59 17.44 -0.97
N GLU A 299 23.83 16.99 -1.14
CA GLU A 299 24.23 15.98 -2.14
C GLU A 299 23.40 14.71 -2.03
N ARG A 300 23.09 14.29 -0.80
CA ARG A 300 22.30 13.09 -0.53
C ARG A 300 21.53 13.21 0.78
N LEU A 301 20.26 12.82 0.78
CA LEU A 301 19.44 12.58 1.95
C LEU A 301 18.79 11.21 1.82
N ALA A 302 19.04 10.32 2.78
CA ALA A 302 18.52 8.96 2.77
C ALA A 302 17.80 8.65 4.09
N GLY A 303 16.84 7.72 4.02
CA GLY A 303 16.14 7.22 5.18
C GLY A 303 15.28 6.02 4.84
N THR A 304 14.62 5.47 5.85
CA THR A 304 13.71 4.33 5.72
C THR A 304 12.35 4.73 6.24
N LEU A 305 11.32 4.65 5.40
CA LEU A 305 9.93 4.80 5.80
C LEU A 305 9.42 3.45 6.30
N THR A 306 8.58 3.48 7.33
CA THR A 306 7.78 2.31 7.73
C THR A 306 6.33 2.60 7.40
N ALA A 307 5.77 1.79 6.50
CA ALA A 307 4.40 1.88 6.07
C ALA A 307 3.57 0.75 6.65
N THR A 308 2.32 1.06 6.98
CA THR A 308 1.29 0.09 7.36
C THR A 308 0.30 0.02 6.21
N ILE A 309 0.26 -1.08 5.48
CA ILE A 309 -0.51 -1.25 4.25
C ILE A 309 -1.73 -2.12 4.53
N PRO A 310 -2.94 -1.70 4.12
CA PRO A 310 -4.11 -2.55 4.19
C PRO A 310 -3.97 -3.73 3.21
N GLY A 311 -4.35 -4.92 3.68
CA GLY A 311 -4.52 -6.09 2.82
C GLY A 311 -5.76 -5.98 1.94
N ARG A 312 -6.17 -7.13 1.38
CA ARG A 312 -7.40 -7.21 0.58
C ARG A 312 -8.60 -6.80 1.42
N ARG A 313 -9.52 -6.06 0.80
CA ARG A 313 -10.79 -5.67 1.42
C ARG A 313 -11.80 -6.80 1.23
N GLU A 314 -12.50 -7.14 2.30
CA GLU A 314 -13.63 -8.06 2.28
C GLU A 314 -14.92 -7.37 2.68
N LYS A 315 -16.02 -7.94 2.18
CA LYS A 315 -17.38 -7.55 2.55
C LYS A 315 -17.93 -8.52 3.58
N PHE A 316 -18.19 -8.01 4.76
CA PHE A 316 -18.87 -8.73 5.84
C PHE A 316 -20.36 -8.44 5.73
N ALA A 317 -21.18 -9.49 5.54
CA ALA A 317 -22.62 -9.36 5.36
C ALA A 317 -23.37 -10.04 6.51
N LEU A 318 -23.71 -9.24 7.52
CA LEU A 318 -24.26 -9.71 8.80
C LEU A 318 -25.78 -9.52 8.84
N ASP A 319 -26.54 -10.58 9.07
CA ASP A 319 -28.00 -10.51 9.18
C ASP A 319 -28.40 -9.82 10.49
N LEU A 320 -29.18 -8.73 10.40
CA LEU A 320 -29.62 -7.96 11.58
C LEU A 320 -30.65 -8.71 12.43
N ASN A 321 -31.27 -9.76 11.88
CA ASN A 321 -32.21 -10.60 12.60
C ASN A 321 -31.54 -11.74 13.36
N GLU A 322 -30.29 -12.07 13.01
CA GLU A 322 -29.54 -13.14 13.64
C GLU A 322 -28.94 -12.64 14.97
N PRO A 323 -29.25 -13.29 16.10
CA PRO A 323 -28.66 -12.92 17.38
C PRO A 323 -27.14 -13.12 17.35
N ALA A 324 -26.38 -12.06 17.63
CA ALA A 324 -24.91 -12.08 17.66
C ALA A 324 -24.27 -12.56 16.34
N ALA A 325 -24.84 -12.16 15.20
CA ALA A 325 -24.27 -12.46 13.90
C ALA A 325 -22.80 -12.03 13.83
N SER A 326 -21.94 -12.91 13.34
CA SER A 326 -20.52 -12.62 13.18
C SER A 326 -19.97 -13.35 11.96
N GLN A 327 -18.98 -12.72 11.31
CA GLN A 327 -18.25 -13.27 10.19
C GLN A 327 -16.77 -12.97 10.41
N THR A 328 -15.92 -13.95 10.08
CA THR A 328 -14.47 -13.83 10.16
C THR A 328 -13.89 -14.07 8.79
N GLU A 329 -13.02 -13.17 8.36
CA GLU A 329 -12.25 -13.27 7.11
C GLU A 329 -10.78 -12.94 7.44
N ASP A 330 -9.87 -13.82 7.04
CA ASP A 330 -8.45 -13.81 7.42
C ASP A 330 -8.22 -13.61 8.93
N GLN A 331 -7.74 -12.42 9.32
CA GLN A 331 -7.43 -12.05 10.70
C GLN A 331 -8.52 -11.18 11.32
N MET A 332 -9.57 -10.79 10.57
CA MET A 332 -10.58 -9.87 11.05
C MET A 332 -11.90 -10.57 11.33
N THR A 333 -12.43 -10.34 12.53
CA THR A 333 -13.79 -10.73 12.92
C THR A 333 -14.65 -9.47 13.05
N VAL A 334 -15.79 -9.47 12.35
CA VAL A 334 -16.82 -8.44 12.49
C VAL A 334 -18.06 -9.09 13.10
N SER A 335 -18.66 -8.42 14.08
CA SER A 335 -19.81 -8.96 14.82
C SER A 335 -20.85 -7.88 15.13
N ILE A 336 -22.12 -8.26 15.15
CA ILE A 336 -23.19 -7.42 15.70
C ILE A 336 -23.26 -7.69 17.21
N GLU A 337 -22.83 -6.72 18.01
CA GLU A 337 -22.89 -6.81 19.48
C GLU A 337 -24.30 -6.52 20.01
N ALA A 338 -25.00 -5.54 19.40
CA ALA A 338 -26.36 -5.18 19.79
C ALA A 338 -27.05 -4.32 18.71
N VAL A 339 -28.37 -4.40 18.65
CA VAL A 339 -29.23 -3.42 17.97
C VAL A 339 -30.04 -2.70 19.05
N ARG A 340 -29.79 -1.41 19.25
CA ARG A 340 -30.36 -0.60 20.34
C ARG A 340 -31.33 0.46 19.85
N ASP A 341 -32.42 0.59 20.59
CA ASP A 341 -33.41 1.64 20.40
C ASP A 341 -32.81 2.98 20.86
N ALA A 342 -32.60 3.92 19.93
CA ALA A 342 -32.03 5.24 20.20
C ALA A 342 -32.90 6.34 19.57
N ALA A 343 -34.19 6.38 19.92
CA ALA A 343 -35.19 7.21 19.23
C ALA A 343 -34.74 8.67 19.03
N PRO A 344 -34.85 9.24 17.81
CA PRO A 344 -35.54 8.70 16.64
C PRO A 344 -34.73 7.69 15.81
N LEU A 345 -33.45 7.46 16.13
CA LEU A 345 -32.54 6.61 15.37
C LEU A 345 -32.44 5.20 15.98
N ARG A 346 -31.87 4.28 15.21
CA ARG A 346 -31.50 2.95 15.68
C ARG A 346 -29.98 2.87 15.68
N GLU A 347 -29.41 2.47 16.82
CA GLU A 347 -27.96 2.24 16.93
C GLU A 347 -27.68 0.76 16.68
N ILE A 348 -26.84 0.45 15.69
CA ILE A 348 -26.34 -0.89 15.42
C ILE A 348 -24.88 -0.92 15.90
N ARG A 349 -24.62 -1.67 16.97
CA ARG A 349 -23.29 -1.82 17.57
C ARG A 349 -22.53 -2.95 16.91
N VAL A 350 -21.41 -2.59 16.33
CA VAL A 350 -20.52 -3.47 15.58
C VAL A 350 -19.22 -3.59 16.35
N GLY A 351 -18.81 -4.83 16.63
CA GLY A 351 -17.48 -5.15 17.15
C GLY A 351 -16.57 -5.56 16.01
N VAL A 352 -15.43 -4.90 15.88
CA VAL A 352 -14.35 -5.25 14.93
C VAL A 352 -13.15 -5.69 15.73
N GLU A 353 -12.69 -6.91 15.51
CA GLU A 353 -11.51 -7.49 16.14
C GLU A 353 -10.53 -7.95 15.07
N LEU A 354 -9.23 -7.69 15.28
CA LEU A 354 -8.16 -8.10 14.38
C LEU A 354 -7.15 -8.95 15.18
N ASP A 355 -7.08 -10.23 14.85
CA ASP A 355 -6.11 -11.15 15.42
C ASP A 355 -4.68 -10.76 15.00
N SER A 356 -3.74 -10.87 15.93
CA SER A 356 -2.31 -10.55 15.69
C SER A 356 -1.99 -9.12 15.23
N ALA A 357 -2.89 -8.17 15.45
CA ALA A 357 -2.70 -6.77 15.08
C ALA A 357 -1.48 -6.05 15.72
N GLY A 358 -0.80 -6.68 16.69
CA GLY A 358 0.37 -6.10 17.36
C GLY A 358 0.13 -4.68 17.90
N ARG A 359 1.19 -3.86 17.92
CA ARG A 359 1.08 -2.43 18.26
C ARG A 359 0.65 -1.56 17.07
N SER A 360 0.56 -2.11 15.85
CA SER A 360 0.25 -1.32 14.65
C SER A 360 -1.19 -0.82 14.65
N LEU A 361 -2.12 -1.57 15.25
CA LEU A 361 -3.48 -1.07 15.48
C LEU A 361 -3.50 0.11 16.47
N GLU A 362 -2.70 0.11 17.53
CA GLU A 362 -2.83 1.11 18.62
C GLU A 362 -2.62 2.55 18.16
N SER A 363 -1.62 2.80 17.31
CA SER A 363 -1.28 4.14 16.83
C SER A 363 -2.04 4.57 15.56
N HIS A 364 -2.66 3.62 14.85
CA HIS A 364 -3.34 3.87 13.59
C HIS A 364 -4.76 3.30 13.60
N ARG A 365 -5.57 3.44 14.65
CA ARG A 365 -6.98 2.95 14.64
C ARG A 365 -7.90 3.73 13.70
N GLN A 366 -7.45 4.89 13.22
CA GLN A 366 -8.30 5.83 12.51
C GLN A 366 -8.92 5.23 11.25
N TRP A 367 -8.20 4.38 10.51
CA TRP A 367 -8.73 3.74 9.30
C TRP A 367 -9.95 2.86 9.55
N ILE A 368 -10.10 2.28 10.75
CA ILE A 368 -11.28 1.46 11.09
C ILE A 368 -12.55 2.33 11.01
N PHE A 369 -12.43 3.62 11.33
CA PHE A 369 -13.53 4.58 11.28
C PHE A 369 -13.82 5.09 9.86
N GLU A 370 -12.92 4.87 8.91
CA GLU A 370 -13.10 5.22 7.49
C GLU A 370 -13.68 4.05 6.68
N ASN A 371 -13.87 2.89 7.30
CA ASN A 371 -14.47 1.73 6.63
C ASN A 371 -15.95 1.98 6.34
N GLU A 372 -16.38 1.56 5.15
CA GLU A 372 -17.78 1.68 4.76
C GLU A 372 -18.65 0.75 5.62
N ALA A 373 -19.73 1.32 6.15
CA ALA A 373 -20.78 0.58 6.83
C ALA A 373 -22.15 1.08 6.36
N TYR A 374 -22.99 0.17 5.88
CA TYR A 374 -24.34 0.51 5.42
C TYR A 374 -25.27 -0.69 5.60
N VAL A 375 -26.57 -0.45 5.53
CA VAL A 375 -27.59 -1.51 5.58
C VAL A 375 -28.14 -1.75 4.18
N ILE A 376 -28.28 -3.01 3.80
CA ILE A 376 -29.08 -3.43 2.65
C ILE A 376 -30.39 -4.02 3.17
N LEU A 377 -31.51 -3.44 2.74
CA LEU A 377 -32.85 -3.96 3.03
C LEU A 377 -33.17 -5.20 2.17
N GLU A 378 -34.23 -5.92 2.52
CA GLU A 378 -34.67 -7.13 1.79
C GLU A 378 -34.92 -6.86 0.28
N ASP A 379 -35.39 -5.66 -0.06
CA ASP A 379 -35.64 -5.23 -1.44
C ASP A 379 -34.39 -4.77 -2.20
N GLY A 380 -33.21 -4.84 -1.56
CA GLY A 380 -31.92 -4.41 -2.10
C GLY A 380 -31.61 -2.93 -1.89
N THR A 381 -32.49 -2.17 -1.25
CA THR A 381 -32.26 -0.73 -0.99
C THR A 381 -31.08 -0.54 -0.04
N ARG A 382 -30.11 0.29 -0.44
CA ARG A 382 -28.99 0.73 0.41
C ARG A 382 -29.43 1.89 1.30
N MET A 383 -29.13 1.77 2.59
CA MET A 383 -29.27 2.81 3.59
C MET A 383 -27.90 3.12 4.20
N ASP A 384 -27.44 4.36 4.03
CA ASP A 384 -26.23 4.85 4.69
C ASP A 384 -26.53 5.28 6.13
N HIS A 385 -25.52 5.23 7.00
CA HIS A 385 -25.66 5.69 8.37
C HIS A 385 -25.64 7.22 8.44
N LEU A 386 -26.30 7.79 9.45
CA LEU A 386 -26.31 9.23 9.72
C LEU A 386 -25.12 9.70 10.59
N GLY A 387 -24.35 8.75 11.11
CA GLY A 387 -23.18 8.99 11.94
C GLY A 387 -22.81 7.73 12.72
N TYR A 388 -21.72 7.82 13.48
CA TYR A 388 -21.26 6.74 14.35
C TYR A 388 -20.75 7.27 15.70
N GLU A 389 -20.75 6.41 16.70
CA GLU A 389 -20.14 6.63 18.01
C GLU A 389 -19.20 5.49 18.35
N VAL A 390 -17.99 5.80 18.83
CA VAL A 390 -17.04 4.79 19.32
C VAL A 390 -17.31 4.55 20.80
N PHE A 391 -17.71 3.34 21.17
CA PHE A 391 -18.09 3.01 22.55
C PHE A 391 -17.12 2.04 23.24
N ARG A 392 -16.21 1.39 22.49
CA ARG A 392 -15.22 0.45 23.02
C ARG A 392 -13.92 0.55 22.22
N GLN A 393 -12.79 0.56 22.92
CA GLN A 393 -11.47 0.42 22.33
C GLN A 393 -10.65 -0.54 23.20
N THR A 394 -10.06 -1.56 22.58
CA THR A 394 -9.18 -2.55 23.23
C THR A 394 -7.92 -2.74 22.40
N ASN A 395 -6.90 -3.42 22.92
CA ASN A 395 -5.67 -3.65 22.15
C ASN A 395 -5.92 -4.38 20.82
N SER A 396 -6.89 -5.29 20.76
CA SER A 396 -7.22 -6.11 19.59
C SER A 396 -8.40 -5.64 18.76
N GLY A 397 -9.15 -4.62 19.20
CA GLY A 397 -10.39 -4.26 18.51
C GLY A 397 -11.04 -2.95 18.91
N VAL A 398 -12.15 -2.65 18.24
CA VAL A 398 -12.94 -1.42 18.39
C VAL A 398 -14.43 -1.76 18.32
N GLY A 399 -15.25 -1.11 19.14
CA GLY A 399 -16.71 -1.16 19.06
C GLY A 399 -17.27 0.17 18.56
N ILE A 400 -18.06 0.10 17.49
CA ILE A 400 -18.64 1.25 16.80
C ILE A 400 -20.16 1.10 16.75
N GLY A 401 -20.90 2.12 17.19
CA GLY A 401 -22.35 2.21 17.06
C GLY A 401 -22.72 3.06 15.85
N TYR A 402 -23.26 2.46 14.80
CA TYR A 402 -23.74 3.17 13.62
C TYR A 402 -25.22 3.55 13.76
N LEU A 403 -25.57 4.78 13.41
CA LEU A 403 -26.91 5.32 13.58
C LEU A 403 -27.70 5.29 12.27
N PHE A 404 -28.86 4.65 12.25
CA PHE A 404 -29.74 4.53 11.09
C PHE A 404 -31.14 5.06 11.37
N ASP A 405 -31.80 5.64 10.37
CA ASP A 405 -33.21 6.01 10.41
C ASP A 405 -34.03 5.00 9.59
N PHE A 406 -34.75 4.12 10.28
CA PHE A 406 -35.69 3.17 9.66
C PHE A 406 -37.10 3.76 9.50
N GLY A 407 -37.25 5.08 9.67
CA GLY A 407 -38.51 5.79 9.57
C GLY A 407 -39.54 5.34 10.61
N PRO A 408 -40.84 5.39 10.27
CA PRO A 408 -41.93 5.08 11.20
C PRO A 408 -41.90 3.67 11.79
N ALA A 409 -41.22 2.72 11.13
CA ALA A 409 -41.07 1.35 11.62
C ALA A 409 -40.15 1.29 12.86
N GLY A 410 -39.19 2.21 12.98
CA GLY A 410 -38.27 2.32 14.11
C GLY A 410 -37.27 1.18 14.28
N SER A 411 -37.43 0.06 13.56
CA SER A 411 -36.59 -1.13 13.60
C SER A 411 -36.21 -1.60 12.19
N PRO A 412 -35.06 -2.26 12.01
CA PRO A 412 -34.69 -2.86 10.73
C PRO A 412 -35.76 -3.88 10.29
N PRO A 413 -36.25 -3.81 9.04
CA PRO A 413 -37.14 -4.82 8.48
C PRO A 413 -36.48 -6.21 8.49
N PRO A 414 -37.26 -7.30 8.59
CA PRO A 414 -36.70 -8.63 8.46
C PRO A 414 -35.92 -8.83 7.16
N GLY A 415 -34.82 -9.58 7.20
CA GLY A 415 -33.96 -9.81 6.03
C GLY A 415 -32.98 -8.68 5.73
N SER A 416 -32.97 -7.61 6.53
CA SER A 416 -31.98 -6.55 6.43
C SER A 416 -30.60 -7.04 6.86
N LYS A 417 -29.57 -6.66 6.12
CA LYS A 417 -28.17 -7.00 6.40
C LYS A 417 -27.34 -5.75 6.61
N LEU A 418 -26.49 -5.77 7.63
CA LEU A 418 -25.40 -4.82 7.74
C LEU A 418 -24.26 -5.28 6.82
N ILE A 419 -23.81 -4.39 5.95
CA ILE A 419 -22.59 -4.57 5.18
C ILE A 419 -21.51 -3.72 5.82
N TYR A 420 -20.39 -4.35 6.16
CA TYR A 420 -19.17 -3.68 6.60
C TYR A 420 -18.06 -4.05 5.63
N GLU A 421 -17.32 -3.07 5.11
CA GLU A 421 -16.24 -3.32 4.16
C GLU A 421 -14.90 -2.87 4.73
N SER A 422 -13.95 -3.80 4.84
CA SER A 422 -12.70 -3.55 5.55
C SER A 422 -11.54 -4.43 5.07
N PRO A 423 -10.30 -3.92 5.10
CA PRO A 423 -9.09 -4.72 5.00
C PRO A 423 -9.05 -5.79 6.10
N THR A 424 -8.89 -7.05 5.71
CA THR A 424 -8.89 -8.21 6.63
C THR A 424 -7.54 -8.51 7.26
N SER A 425 -6.49 -7.83 6.77
CA SER A 425 -5.12 -7.96 7.23
C SER A 425 -4.39 -6.65 7.08
N VAL A 426 -3.29 -6.52 7.81
CA VAL A 426 -2.41 -5.36 7.78
C VAL A 426 -0.97 -5.85 7.66
N ALA A 427 -0.24 -5.33 6.67
CA ALA A 427 1.18 -5.61 6.50
C ALA A 427 2.00 -4.39 6.90
N GLN A 428 3.18 -4.62 7.48
CA GLN A 428 4.19 -3.57 7.61
C GLN A 428 5.17 -3.71 6.46
N ASP A 429 5.53 -2.60 5.83
CA ASP A 429 6.56 -2.53 4.79
C ASP A 429 7.61 -1.48 5.21
N ALA A 430 8.87 -1.75 4.90
CA ALA A 430 9.99 -0.84 5.15
C ALA A 430 10.63 -0.45 3.83
N VAL A 431 10.65 0.85 3.56
CA VAL A 431 10.95 1.39 2.23
C VAL A 431 12.07 2.41 2.32
N ASP A 432 13.22 2.09 1.71
CA ASP A 432 14.40 2.95 1.70
C ASP A 432 14.31 4.00 0.58
N PHE A 433 14.49 5.28 0.92
CA PHE A 433 14.52 6.37 -0.06
C PHE A 433 15.88 7.07 -0.10
N ILE A 434 16.17 7.66 -1.25
CA ILE A 434 17.34 8.52 -1.47
C ILE A 434 16.91 9.72 -2.31
N LEU A 435 17.03 10.90 -1.74
CA LEU A 435 16.90 12.20 -2.41
C LEU A 435 18.30 12.76 -2.65
N ASN A 436 18.52 13.37 -3.82
CA ASN A 436 19.82 13.93 -4.18
C ASN A 436 19.68 15.40 -4.58
N ASP A 437 20.80 16.11 -4.54
CA ASP A 437 20.97 17.45 -5.11
C ASP A 437 19.92 18.49 -4.65
N ILE A 438 19.54 18.47 -3.36
CA ILE A 438 18.55 19.40 -2.80
C ILE A 438 19.23 20.76 -2.54
N PRO A 439 18.82 21.87 -3.17
CA PRO A 439 19.45 23.17 -2.95
C PRO A 439 19.29 23.66 -1.50
N THR A 440 20.33 24.29 -0.96
CA THR A 440 20.27 24.93 0.37
C THR A 440 20.20 26.47 0.28
N PRO A 441 19.63 27.15 1.31
CA PRO A 441 19.44 28.61 1.31
C PRO A 441 20.70 29.47 1.40
#